data_AF-A0A3M7P3K4-F1
#
_entry.id   AF-A0A3M7P3K4-F1
#
_cell.length_a   1.000
_cell.length_b   1.000
_cell.length_c   1.000
_cell.angle_alpha   90.00
_cell.angle_beta   90.00
_cell.angle_gamma   90.00
#
_symmetry.space_group_name_H-M   'P 1'
#
loop_
_entity.id
_entity.type
_entity.pdbx_description
1 polymer ?
#
loop_
_entity_poly.entity_id
_entity_poly.type
_entity_poly.pdbx_seq_one_letter_code
_entity_poly.pdbx_strand_id
1 'polypeptide(L)'
;MNPIFIICFMLIHCILLPVNSLIYIIHPKCKIGKLMSLPCVKFISHFASYLSFIGMLIASSLRFAKEEKQLERFSHKYSNYFSNYTEYVENIDYVHQVDFSDFYIRSYKPSDLDLLITIWVIGQTWHEIKKLFQLGIYEYLYSPINIVNSLLNVLYIISYGLKYHTMILVASKLKQIETSKFWLDLGNLNETDLESQKNIYETFYWLNSDRFYWKSFDPINLSEGFFAIGNVIAFARLCYFLPISQQLGPLEITLGKMINDIFKFICIFIIVFTSFLFSLNNLYLYYNTEIRKKVEVSAPYNHEEEAENPFLTKAELGFGS
;
A
#
# COMPACT_ATOMS: atom_id res chain seq x y z
N MET A 1 38.57 -21.16 -15.98
CA MET A 1 37.25 -21.83 -15.80
C MET A 1 36.31 -21.30 -16.86
N ASN A 2 35.54 -22.18 -17.52
CA ASN A 2 34.54 -21.73 -18.48
C ASN A 2 33.52 -20.81 -17.78
N PRO A 3 33.20 -19.63 -18.34
CA PRO A 3 32.26 -18.68 -17.72
C PRO A 3 30.87 -19.32 -17.50
N ILE A 4 30.48 -20.23 -18.40
CA ILE A 4 29.25 -21.04 -18.30
C ILE A 4 29.24 -21.88 -17.02
N PHE A 5 30.36 -22.52 -16.67
CA PHE A 5 30.46 -23.34 -15.47
C PHE A 5 30.29 -22.52 -14.19
N ILE A 6 30.84 -21.29 -14.18
CA ILE A 6 30.68 -20.35 -13.05
C ILE A 6 29.22 -19.94 -12.91
N ILE A 7 28.55 -19.61 -14.02
CA ILE A 7 27.13 -19.24 -14.02
C ILE A 7 26.26 -20.41 -13.56
N CYS A 8 26.49 -21.63 -14.07
CA CYS A 8 25.76 -22.82 -13.63
C CYS A 8 25.98 -23.09 -12.13
N PHE A 9 27.21 -22.97 -11.64
CA PHE A 9 27.50 -23.12 -10.21
C PHE A 9 26.77 -22.07 -9.35
N MET A 10 26.73 -20.81 -9.79
CA MET A 10 25.99 -19.74 -9.10
C MET A 10 24.48 -20.00 -9.09
N LEU A 11 23.90 -20.43 -10.21
CA LEU A 11 22.47 -20.76 -10.31
C LEU A 11 22.10 -21.93 -9.39
N ILE A 12 22.91 -23.00 -9.39
CA ILE A 12 22.71 -24.15 -8.50
C ILE A 12 22.81 -23.72 -7.03
N HIS A 13 23.77 -22.84 -6.69
CA HIS A 13 23.90 -22.29 -5.34
C HIS A 13 22.68 -21.47 -4.92
N CYS A 14 22.09 -20.67 -5.82
CA CYS A 14 20.86 -19.90 -5.54
C CYS A 14 19.67 -20.82 -5.22
N ILE A 15 19.51 -21.93 -5.95
CA ILE A 15 18.42 -22.89 -5.73
C ILE A 15 18.63 -23.66 -4.42
N LEU A 16 19.86 -24.07 -4.13
CA LEU A 16 20.21 -24.83 -2.92
C LEU A 16 20.44 -23.94 -1.68
N LEU A 17 20.28 -22.62 -1.80
CA LEU A 17 20.50 -21.65 -0.73
C LEU A 17 19.81 -21.99 0.61
N PRO A 18 18.51 -22.36 0.67
CA PRO A 18 17.87 -22.68 1.94
C PRO A 18 18.51 -23.90 2.62
N VAL A 19 18.88 -24.92 1.84
CA VAL A 19 19.53 -26.13 2.38
C VAL A 19 20.96 -25.83 2.83
N ASN A 20 21.73 -25.12 2.01
CA ASN A 20 23.11 -24.75 2.32
C ASN A 20 23.19 -23.86 3.58
N SER A 21 22.27 -22.91 3.73
CA SER A 21 22.24 -22.02 4.90
C SER A 21 21.88 -22.75 6.19
N LEU A 22 20.95 -23.73 6.15
CA LEU A 22 20.64 -24.59 7.28
C LEU A 22 21.85 -25.45 7.70
N ILE A 23 22.56 -26.03 6.73
CA ILE A 23 23.78 -26.82 6.99
C ILE A 23 24.85 -25.95 7.66
N TYR A 24 25.01 -24.70 7.22
CA TYR A 24 25.95 -23.76 7.84
C TYR A 24 25.60 -23.45 9.30
N ILE A 25 24.30 -23.31 9.62
CA ILE A 25 23.83 -23.06 10.99
C ILE A 25 24.07 -24.28 11.89
N ILE A 26 23.74 -25.49 11.41
CA ILE A 26 23.83 -26.72 12.21
C ILE A 26 25.28 -27.20 12.35
N HIS A 27 26.05 -27.17 11.26
CA HIS A 27 27.41 -27.70 11.25
C HIS A 27 28.38 -26.80 10.46
N PRO A 28 28.89 -25.71 11.07
CA PRO A 28 29.71 -24.70 10.38
C PRO A 28 31.08 -25.21 9.93
N LYS A 29 31.60 -26.30 10.53
CA LYS A 29 32.94 -26.84 10.23
C LYS A 29 32.99 -27.73 8.97
N CYS A 30 31.85 -28.08 8.38
CA CYS A 30 31.81 -28.92 7.18
C CYS A 30 32.35 -28.21 5.93
N LYS A 31 32.57 -28.97 4.84
CA LYS A 31 33.03 -28.42 3.55
C LYS A 31 32.09 -27.33 3.03
N ILE A 32 30.77 -27.55 3.12
CA ILE A 32 29.74 -26.59 2.72
C ILE A 32 29.77 -25.35 3.62
N GLY A 33 29.99 -25.53 4.92
CA GLY A 33 30.07 -24.42 5.86
C GLY A 33 31.31 -23.53 5.63
N LYS A 34 32.46 -24.15 5.34
CA LYS A 34 33.66 -23.44 4.90
C LYS A 34 33.44 -22.70 3.57
N LEU A 35 32.75 -23.32 2.61
CA LEU A 35 32.36 -22.66 1.36
C LEU A 35 31.48 -21.42 1.61
N MET A 36 30.45 -21.54 2.47
CA MET A 36 29.57 -20.42 2.83
C MET A 36 30.26 -19.32 3.63
N SER A 37 31.38 -19.62 4.29
CA SER A 37 32.16 -18.61 5.02
C SER A 37 32.91 -17.64 4.09
N LEU A 38 33.11 -18.00 2.81
CA LEU A 38 33.82 -17.20 1.82
C LEU A 38 33.07 -15.90 1.50
N PRO A 39 33.76 -14.74 1.42
CA PRO A 39 33.12 -13.44 1.15
C PRO A 39 32.28 -13.41 -0.14
N CYS A 40 32.80 -14.01 -1.22
CA CYS A 40 32.08 -14.07 -2.49
C CYS A 40 30.77 -14.88 -2.38
N VAL A 41 30.80 -16.00 -1.65
CA VAL A 41 29.61 -16.87 -1.48
C VAL A 41 28.58 -16.20 -0.58
N LYS A 42 29.00 -15.50 0.49
CA LYS A 42 28.11 -14.67 1.32
C LYS A 42 27.40 -13.62 0.47
N PHE A 43 28.17 -12.93 -0.36
CA PHE A 43 27.63 -11.92 -1.26
C PHE A 43 26.57 -12.48 -2.22
N ILE A 44 26.88 -13.57 -2.92
CA ILE A 44 25.94 -14.26 -3.82
C ILE A 44 24.69 -14.73 -3.07
N SER A 45 24.88 -15.22 -1.84
CA SER A 45 23.77 -15.67 -0.99
C SER A 45 22.83 -14.52 -0.60
N HIS A 46 23.37 -13.35 -0.27
CA HIS A 46 22.58 -12.14 0.00
C HIS A 46 21.83 -11.67 -1.25
N PHE A 47 22.50 -11.66 -2.41
CA PHE A 47 21.88 -11.29 -3.68
C PHE A 47 20.75 -12.27 -4.07
N ALA A 48 20.99 -13.57 -3.94
CA ALA A 48 20.01 -14.62 -4.22
C ALA A 48 18.80 -14.54 -3.29
N SER A 49 19.03 -14.33 -1.98
CA SER A 49 17.93 -14.10 -1.01
C SER A 49 17.10 -12.88 -1.40
N TYR A 50 17.75 -11.78 -1.80
CA TYR A 50 17.05 -10.59 -2.25
C TYR A 50 16.24 -10.82 -3.54
N LEU A 51 16.79 -11.54 -4.51
CA LEU A 51 16.07 -11.90 -5.74
C LEU A 51 14.88 -12.82 -5.45
N SER A 52 15.02 -13.76 -4.51
CA SER A 52 13.92 -14.61 -4.07
C SER A 52 12.80 -13.81 -3.41
N PHE A 53 13.14 -12.77 -2.66
CA PHE A 53 12.17 -11.83 -2.09
C PHE A 53 11.41 -11.06 -3.17
N ILE A 54 12.10 -10.50 -4.15
CA ILE A 54 11.46 -9.87 -5.31
C ILE A 54 10.54 -10.87 -6.03
N GLY A 55 10.97 -12.11 -6.20
CA GLY A 55 10.15 -13.19 -6.76
C GLY A 55 8.88 -13.45 -5.95
N MET A 56 8.96 -13.45 -4.62
CA MET A 56 7.79 -13.57 -3.74
C MET A 56 6.84 -12.38 -3.85
N LEU A 57 7.36 -11.15 -3.99
CA LEU A 57 6.53 -9.96 -4.22
C LEU A 57 5.76 -10.03 -5.55
N ILE A 58 6.42 -10.50 -6.62
CA ILE A 58 5.76 -10.73 -7.91
C ILE A 58 4.73 -11.86 -7.80
N ALA A 59 5.05 -12.94 -7.11
CA ALA A 59 4.09 -14.03 -6.89
C ALA A 59 2.88 -13.55 -6.08
N SER A 60 3.09 -12.70 -5.07
CA SER A 60 2.05 -12.07 -4.27
C SER A 60 1.15 -11.20 -5.15
N SER A 61 1.70 -10.31 -5.99
CA SER A 61 0.92 -9.46 -6.90
C SER A 61 0.09 -10.26 -7.92
N LEU A 62 0.63 -11.36 -8.44
CA LEU A 62 -0.09 -12.26 -9.36
C LEU A 62 -1.18 -13.07 -8.65
N ARG A 63 -1.00 -13.41 -7.37
CA ARG A 63 -1.99 -14.16 -6.59
C ARG A 63 -3.17 -13.31 -6.15
N PHE A 64 -2.98 -12.02 -5.84
CA PHE A 64 -4.09 -11.13 -5.51
C PHE A 64 -5.18 -11.17 -6.61
N ALA A 65 -4.80 -11.26 -7.88
CA ALA A 65 -5.74 -11.39 -9.01
C ALA A 65 -6.47 -12.74 -9.08
N LYS A 66 -6.01 -13.78 -8.36
CA LYS A 66 -6.58 -15.13 -8.37
C LYS A 66 -7.39 -15.45 -7.11
N GLU A 67 -6.97 -14.96 -5.94
CA GLU A 67 -7.65 -15.17 -4.66
C GLU A 67 -9.03 -14.49 -4.59
N GLU A 68 -9.23 -13.39 -5.35
CA GLU A 68 -10.54 -12.73 -5.51
C GLU A 68 -11.64 -13.69 -6.04
N LYS A 69 -11.26 -14.78 -6.73
CA LYS A 69 -12.21 -15.78 -7.27
C LYS A 69 -12.58 -16.90 -6.28
N GLN A 70 -11.94 -17.00 -5.12
CA GLN A 70 -12.13 -18.09 -4.15
C GLN A 70 -12.76 -17.64 -2.83
N LEU A 71 -13.23 -16.39 -2.75
CA LEU A 71 -13.88 -15.88 -1.55
C LEU A 71 -15.21 -16.64 -1.30
N GLU A 72 -15.43 -17.06 -0.06
CA GLU A 72 -16.68 -17.68 0.37
C GLU A 72 -17.73 -16.58 0.57
N ARG A 73 -18.93 -16.79 0.01
CA ARG A 73 -20.09 -15.93 0.27
C ARG A 73 -20.63 -16.14 1.68
N PHE A 74 -21.15 -15.07 2.27
CA PHE A 74 -21.77 -15.12 3.59
C PHE A 74 -22.96 -16.09 3.61
N SER A 75 -23.82 -16.04 2.59
CA SER A 75 -24.96 -16.97 2.42
C SER A 75 -24.57 -18.46 2.47
N HIS A 76 -23.46 -18.82 1.82
CA HIS A 76 -23.00 -20.20 1.75
C HIS A 76 -22.40 -20.69 3.08
N LYS A 77 -21.66 -19.82 3.78
CA LYS A 77 -20.98 -20.20 5.04
C LYS A 77 -21.92 -20.18 6.25
N TYR A 78 -22.84 -19.23 6.30
CA TYR A 78 -23.76 -19.00 7.42
C TYR A 78 -25.22 -19.08 6.98
N SER A 79 -25.58 -20.13 6.24
CA SER A 79 -26.94 -20.33 5.72
C SER A 79 -28.03 -20.25 6.79
N ASN A 80 -27.77 -20.81 7.98
CA ASN A 80 -28.71 -20.82 9.11
C ASN A 80 -28.99 -19.43 9.70
N TYR A 81 -28.08 -18.47 9.50
CA TYR A 81 -28.20 -17.11 10.03
C TYR A 81 -28.51 -16.08 8.95
N PHE A 82 -28.46 -16.49 7.68
CA PHE A 82 -28.69 -15.61 6.54
C PHE A 82 -30.10 -15.01 6.54
N SER A 83 -31.12 -15.77 6.97
CA SER A 83 -32.50 -15.25 7.09
C SER A 83 -32.60 -14.09 8.09
N ASN A 84 -31.92 -14.20 9.23
CA ASN A 84 -31.95 -13.17 10.27
C ASN A 84 -31.18 -11.92 9.81
N TYR A 85 -30.15 -12.11 9.00
CA TYR A 85 -29.43 -11.01 8.37
C TYR A 85 -30.31 -10.26 7.35
N THR A 86 -30.99 -10.99 6.46
CA THR A 86 -31.89 -10.35 5.48
C THR A 86 -33.02 -9.59 6.16
N GLU A 87 -33.56 -10.14 7.26
CA GLU A 87 -34.59 -9.46 8.06
C GLU A 87 -34.06 -8.14 8.69
N TYR A 88 -32.82 -8.13 9.17
CA TYR A 88 -32.19 -6.92 9.70
C TYR A 88 -31.99 -5.84 8.62
N VAL A 89 -31.50 -6.23 7.44
CA VAL A 89 -31.26 -5.32 6.31
C VAL A 89 -32.57 -4.69 5.82
N GLU A 90 -33.65 -5.46 5.75
CA GLU A 90 -34.94 -4.98 5.25
C GLU A 90 -35.71 -4.12 6.27
N ASN A 91 -35.65 -4.45 7.57
CA ASN A 91 -36.58 -3.89 8.56
C ASN A 91 -35.96 -2.94 9.60
N ILE A 92 -34.64 -2.95 9.80
CA ILE A 92 -34.01 -2.32 10.98
C ILE A 92 -32.99 -1.23 10.59
N ASP A 93 -32.50 -1.18 9.35
CA ASP A 93 -31.45 -0.25 8.96
C ASP A 93 -31.97 1.10 8.43
N TYR A 94 -32.33 1.99 9.36
CA TYR A 94 -32.79 3.34 9.03
C TYR A 94 -31.67 4.38 8.95
N VAL A 95 -30.50 4.12 9.56
CA VAL A 95 -29.48 5.16 9.82
C VAL A 95 -28.20 5.00 9.00
N HIS A 96 -27.73 3.77 8.78
CA HIS A 96 -26.45 3.53 8.10
C HIS A 96 -26.60 2.87 6.72
N GLN A 97 -27.82 2.45 6.35
CA GLN A 97 -28.21 1.94 5.02
C GLN A 97 -27.22 0.91 4.46
N VAL A 98 -27.18 -0.27 5.10
CA VAL A 98 -26.50 -1.47 4.64
C VAL A 98 -27.24 -1.99 3.41
N ASP A 99 -26.79 -1.58 2.24
CA ASP A 99 -27.35 -2.02 0.96
C ASP A 99 -26.84 -3.41 0.49
N PHE A 100 -26.12 -4.14 1.34
CA PHE A 100 -25.51 -5.41 0.93
C PHE A 100 -26.51 -6.55 1.12
N SER A 101 -26.96 -7.21 0.05
CA SER A 101 -27.89 -8.35 0.12
C SER A 101 -27.16 -9.69 0.40
N ASP A 102 -26.04 -9.92 -0.27
CA ASP A 102 -25.09 -11.00 0.02
C ASP A 102 -23.68 -10.50 -0.33
N PHE A 103 -22.70 -10.82 0.49
CA PHE A 103 -21.33 -10.32 0.34
C PHE A 103 -20.30 -11.42 0.56
N TYR A 104 -19.09 -11.19 0.06
CA TYR A 104 -17.95 -12.06 0.26
C TYR A 104 -17.25 -11.72 1.58
N ILE A 105 -16.86 -12.74 2.33
CA ILE A 105 -16.22 -12.54 3.64
C ILE A 105 -14.77 -12.13 3.44
N ARG A 106 -14.34 -11.05 4.11
CA ARG A 106 -12.93 -10.61 4.12
C ARG A 106 -11.98 -11.74 4.58
N SER A 107 -10.77 -11.74 4.02
CA SER A 107 -9.72 -12.69 4.39
C SER A 107 -9.35 -12.54 5.87
N TYR A 108 -9.50 -13.64 6.63
CA TYR A 108 -9.24 -13.69 8.07
C TYR A 108 -8.06 -14.58 8.45
N LYS A 109 -7.46 -15.26 7.46
CA LYS A 109 -6.27 -16.11 7.61
C LYS A 109 -5.15 -15.63 6.70
N PRO A 110 -3.89 -15.65 7.16
CA PRO A 110 -2.76 -15.28 6.32
C PRO A 110 -2.50 -16.35 5.26
N SER A 111 -2.15 -15.92 4.05
CA SER A 111 -1.70 -16.81 2.98
C SER A 111 -0.27 -17.32 3.28
N ASP A 112 0.09 -18.49 2.76
CA ASP A 112 1.45 -19.02 2.91
C ASP A 112 2.52 -18.04 2.37
N LEU A 113 2.19 -17.31 1.29
CA LEU A 113 3.09 -16.29 0.75
C LEU A 113 3.22 -15.08 1.68
N ASP A 114 2.13 -14.65 2.33
CA ASP A 114 2.17 -13.55 3.31
C ASP A 114 3.06 -13.94 4.49
N LEU A 115 2.97 -15.19 4.96
CA LEU A 115 3.84 -15.71 6.01
C LEU A 115 5.31 -15.74 5.59
N LEU A 116 5.62 -16.19 4.37
CA LEU A 116 7.01 -16.20 3.87
C LEU A 116 7.59 -14.79 3.72
N ILE A 117 6.81 -13.84 3.19
CA ILE A 117 7.24 -12.44 3.05
C ILE A 117 7.47 -11.84 4.43
N THR A 118 6.56 -12.08 5.39
CA THR A 118 6.72 -11.53 6.73
C THR A 118 7.90 -12.12 7.49
N ILE A 119 8.18 -13.42 7.36
CA ILE A 119 9.42 -14.03 7.89
C ILE A 119 10.66 -13.36 7.29
N TRP A 120 10.65 -13.11 5.98
CA TRP A 120 11.75 -12.43 5.32
C TRP A 120 11.94 -10.99 5.83
N VAL A 121 10.86 -10.22 5.98
CA VAL A 121 10.87 -8.85 6.50
C VAL A 121 11.39 -8.81 7.95
N ILE A 122 10.99 -9.76 8.79
CA ILE A 122 11.52 -9.90 10.16
C ILE A 122 13.03 -10.15 10.13
N GLY A 123 13.50 -11.05 9.26
CA GLY A 123 14.92 -11.32 9.08
C GLY A 123 15.73 -10.09 8.64
N GLN A 124 15.20 -9.32 7.68
CA GLN A 124 15.84 -8.10 7.20
C GLN A 124 15.82 -6.99 8.27
N THR A 125 14.74 -6.88 9.04
CA THR A 125 14.63 -5.94 10.15
C THR A 125 15.66 -6.25 11.23
N TRP A 126 15.79 -7.52 11.60
CA TRP A 126 16.82 -7.96 12.54
C TRP A 126 18.24 -7.67 12.05
N HIS A 127 18.49 -7.84 10.75
CA HIS A 127 19.77 -7.50 10.14
C HIS A 127 20.07 -5.99 10.23
N GLU A 128 19.09 -5.13 9.92
CA GLU A 128 19.26 -3.66 10.03
C GLU A 128 19.45 -3.21 11.47
N ILE A 129 18.73 -3.78 12.44
CA ILE A 129 18.90 -3.47 13.88
C ILE A 129 20.34 -3.79 14.32
N LYS A 130 20.88 -4.95 13.91
CA LYS A 130 22.28 -5.29 14.20
C LYS A 130 23.27 -4.32 13.58
N LYS A 131 23.03 -3.92 12.33
CA LYS A 131 23.86 -2.95 11.63
C LYS A 131 23.83 -1.58 12.32
N LEU A 132 22.65 -1.12 12.72
CA LEU A 132 22.46 0.12 13.48
C LEU A 132 23.21 0.08 14.82
N PHE A 133 23.14 -1.04 15.54
CA PHE A 133 23.84 -1.19 16.83
C PHE A 133 25.37 -1.19 16.68
N GLN A 134 25.90 -1.77 15.60
CA GLN A 134 27.35 -1.84 15.36
C GLN A 134 27.96 -0.51 14.90
N LEU A 135 27.27 0.23 14.04
CA LEU A 135 27.75 1.52 13.50
C LEU A 135 27.42 2.71 14.42
N GLY A 136 26.37 2.60 15.23
CA GLY A 136 25.79 3.74 15.94
C GLY A 136 24.86 4.57 15.06
N ILE A 137 23.97 5.35 15.69
CA ILE A 137 22.88 6.03 15.00
C ILE A 137 23.33 7.14 14.04
N TYR A 138 24.38 7.88 14.41
CA TYR A 138 24.89 9.00 13.61
C TYR A 138 25.48 8.54 12.28
N GLU A 139 26.40 7.58 12.33
CA GLU A 139 27.02 7.01 11.11
C GLU A 139 26.01 6.25 10.26
N TYR A 140 25.03 5.59 10.89
CA TYR A 140 23.97 4.90 10.17
C TYR A 140 23.14 5.87 9.33
N LEU A 141 22.64 6.95 9.93
CA LEU A 141 21.80 7.95 9.26
C LEU A 141 22.57 8.82 8.26
N TYR A 142 23.90 8.92 8.37
CA TYR A 142 24.70 9.65 7.38
C TYR A 142 24.65 9.00 5.98
N SER A 143 24.45 7.67 5.90
CA SER A 143 24.40 6.96 4.62
C SER A 143 22.97 6.95 4.03
N PRO A 144 22.74 7.52 2.83
CA PRO A 144 21.40 7.54 2.23
C PRO A 144 20.88 6.14 1.91
N ILE A 145 21.76 5.18 1.62
CA ILE A 145 21.42 3.79 1.36
C ILE A 145 20.82 3.14 2.61
N ASN A 146 21.38 3.43 3.79
CA ASN A 146 20.85 2.92 5.06
C ASN A 146 19.48 3.51 5.37
N ILE A 147 19.28 4.81 5.10
CA ILE A 147 17.97 5.45 5.26
C ILE A 147 16.93 4.76 4.36
N VAL A 148 17.25 4.53 3.08
CA VAL A 148 16.33 3.86 2.15
C VAL A 148 16.01 2.42 2.60
N ASN A 149 17.01 1.67 3.11
CA ASN A 149 16.80 0.33 3.64
C ASN A 149 15.92 0.32 4.90
N SER A 150 16.14 1.28 5.80
CA SER A 150 15.32 1.45 7.01
C SER A 150 13.87 1.81 6.64
N LEU A 151 13.69 2.77 5.73
CA LEU A 151 12.39 3.18 5.22
C LEU A 151 11.63 2.01 4.59
N LEU A 152 12.31 1.20 3.77
CA LEU A 152 11.74 0.01 3.15
C LEU A 152 11.19 -0.97 4.21
N ASN A 153 11.98 -1.25 5.26
CA ASN A 153 11.54 -2.13 6.33
C ASN A 153 10.34 -1.56 7.09
N VAL A 154 10.35 -0.27 7.41
CA VAL A 154 9.24 0.41 8.09
C VAL A 154 7.96 0.31 7.26
N LEU A 155 8.03 0.55 5.95
CA LEU A 155 6.87 0.45 5.05
C LEU A 155 6.27 -0.97 5.05
N TYR A 156 7.10 -2.01 4.98
CA TYR A 156 6.60 -3.39 5.04
C TYR A 156 6.04 -3.76 6.41
N ILE A 157 6.65 -3.31 7.51
CA ILE A 157 6.14 -3.55 8.87
C ILE A 157 4.77 -2.88 9.05
N ILE A 158 4.61 -1.63 8.61
CA ILE A 158 3.33 -0.92 8.70
C ILE A 158 2.28 -1.62 7.83
N SER A 159 2.63 -1.95 6.59
CA SER A 159 1.71 -2.62 5.67
C SER A 159 1.20 -3.95 6.23
N TYR A 160 2.09 -4.88 6.58
CA TYR A 160 1.68 -6.18 7.11
C TYR A 160 1.10 -6.08 8.53
N GLY A 161 1.52 -5.10 9.33
CA GLY A 161 0.91 -4.81 10.63
C GLY A 161 -0.57 -4.43 10.51
N LEU A 162 -0.91 -3.52 9.60
CA LEU A 162 -2.30 -3.16 9.30
C LEU A 162 -3.09 -4.34 8.73
N LYS A 163 -2.48 -5.12 7.82
CA LYS A 163 -3.10 -6.32 7.24
C LYS A 163 -3.44 -7.34 8.33
N TYR A 164 -2.51 -7.68 9.21
CA TYR A 164 -2.76 -8.62 10.32
C TYR A 164 -3.74 -8.07 11.35
N HIS A 165 -3.70 -6.76 11.64
CA HIS A 165 -4.69 -6.13 12.50
C HIS A 165 -6.12 -6.33 11.96
N THR A 166 -6.32 -6.12 10.65
CA THR A 166 -7.63 -6.36 10.02
C THR A 166 -8.03 -7.83 10.07
N MET A 167 -7.11 -8.76 9.80
CA MET A 167 -7.40 -10.20 9.89
C MET A 167 -7.85 -10.62 11.31
N ILE A 168 -7.21 -10.09 12.35
CA ILE A 168 -7.58 -10.35 13.75
C ILE A 168 -8.97 -9.77 14.06
N LEU A 169 -9.27 -8.55 13.59
CA LEU A 169 -10.60 -7.95 13.74
C LEU A 169 -11.69 -8.78 13.05
N VAL A 170 -11.47 -9.15 11.78
CA VAL A 170 -12.40 -10.00 11.02
C VAL A 170 -12.62 -11.34 11.73
N ALA A 171 -11.56 -11.99 12.20
CA ALA A 171 -11.67 -13.24 12.96
C ALA A 171 -12.47 -13.08 14.27
N SER A 172 -12.29 -11.96 14.97
CA SER A 172 -13.06 -11.68 16.19
C SER A 172 -14.56 -11.47 15.90
N LYS A 173 -14.89 -10.78 14.80
CA LYS A 173 -16.27 -10.52 14.37
C LYS A 173 -16.96 -11.78 13.84
N LEU A 174 -16.23 -12.66 13.14
CA LEU A 174 -16.74 -13.98 12.74
C LEU A 174 -17.12 -14.83 13.97
N LYS A 175 -16.26 -14.87 14.99
CA LYS A 175 -16.56 -15.58 16.26
C LYS A 175 -17.76 -14.97 16.99
N GLN A 176 -17.94 -13.66 16.91
CA GLN A 176 -19.10 -12.97 17.48
C GLN A 176 -20.40 -13.43 16.81
N ILE A 177 -20.42 -13.53 15.47
CA ILE A 177 -21.59 -13.99 14.70
C ILE A 177 -21.93 -15.45 14.97
N GLU A 178 -20.95 -16.31 15.21
CA GLU A 178 -21.19 -17.72 15.55
C GLU A 178 -21.92 -17.91 16.89
N THR A 179 -21.93 -16.87 17.74
CA THR A 179 -22.62 -16.94 19.04
C THR A 179 -24.10 -16.63 18.86
N SER A 180 -24.98 -17.54 19.28
CA SER A 180 -26.45 -17.34 19.20
C SER A 180 -26.93 -16.07 19.88
N LYS A 181 -26.24 -15.63 20.95
CA LYS A 181 -26.49 -14.37 21.65
C LYS A 181 -26.48 -13.16 20.70
N PHE A 182 -25.57 -13.11 19.73
CA PHE A 182 -25.50 -11.99 18.79
C PHE A 182 -26.81 -11.83 18.02
N TRP A 183 -27.39 -12.93 17.54
CA TRP A 183 -28.64 -12.93 16.79
C TRP A 183 -29.87 -12.69 17.67
N LEU A 184 -29.84 -13.09 18.94
CA LEU A 184 -30.87 -12.74 19.91
C LEU A 184 -30.85 -11.24 20.25
N ASP A 185 -29.65 -10.67 20.42
CA ASP A 185 -29.47 -9.24 20.65
C ASP A 185 -29.89 -8.43 19.40
N LEU A 186 -29.67 -8.98 18.19
CA LEU A 186 -30.12 -8.40 16.91
C LEU A 186 -31.66 -8.33 16.81
N GLY A 187 -32.36 -9.40 17.20
CA GLY A 187 -33.83 -9.45 17.15
C GLY A 187 -34.52 -8.54 18.18
N ASN A 188 -33.81 -8.15 19.25
CA ASN A 188 -34.34 -7.29 20.32
C ASN A 188 -33.93 -5.80 20.16
N LEU A 189 -33.47 -5.39 18.97
CA LEU A 189 -33.03 -4.02 18.76
C LEU A 189 -34.20 -3.04 18.73
N ASN A 190 -34.09 -1.99 19.55
CA ASN A 190 -34.97 -0.84 19.45
C ASN A 190 -34.44 0.14 18.39
N GLU A 191 -35.37 0.82 17.69
CA GLU A 191 -35.04 1.85 16.70
C GLU A 191 -34.25 3.02 17.31
N THR A 192 -34.41 3.30 18.60
CA THR A 192 -33.79 4.42 19.30
C THR A 192 -32.35 4.18 19.76
N ASP A 193 -31.90 2.93 19.82
CA ASP A 193 -30.60 2.54 20.38
C ASP A 193 -29.48 2.60 19.32
N LEU A 194 -29.08 3.82 18.98
CA LEU A 194 -28.08 4.10 17.93
C LEU A 194 -26.73 3.39 18.12
N GLU A 195 -26.27 3.26 19.37
CA GLU A 195 -24.97 2.65 19.67
C GLU A 195 -24.95 1.14 19.36
N SER A 196 -26.05 0.44 19.65
CA SER A 196 -26.21 -0.99 19.35
C SER A 196 -26.27 -1.22 17.83
N GLN A 197 -27.04 -0.39 17.11
CA GLN A 197 -27.12 -0.42 15.65
C GLN A 197 -25.76 -0.17 15.00
N LYS A 198 -25.00 0.80 15.50
CA LYS A 198 -23.65 1.10 15.03
C LYS A 198 -22.70 -0.09 15.22
N ASN A 199 -22.73 -0.77 16.37
CA ASN A 199 -21.88 -1.94 16.61
C ASN A 199 -22.20 -3.11 15.66
N ILE A 200 -23.48 -3.31 15.32
CA ILE A 200 -23.91 -4.32 14.36
C ILE A 200 -23.47 -3.94 12.94
N TYR A 201 -23.70 -2.70 12.54
CA TYR A 201 -23.20 -2.16 11.27
C TYR A 201 -21.69 -2.36 11.14
N GLU A 202 -20.93 -1.99 12.17
CA GLU A 202 -19.47 -2.17 12.19
C GLU A 202 -19.09 -3.66 12.06
N THR A 203 -19.85 -4.56 12.67
CA THR A 203 -19.63 -6.00 12.56
C THR A 203 -19.77 -6.47 11.11
N PHE A 204 -20.82 -6.06 10.40
CA PHE A 204 -20.99 -6.42 8.98
C PHE A 204 -20.02 -5.68 8.06
N TYR A 205 -19.72 -4.41 8.33
CA TYR A 205 -18.72 -3.62 7.62
C TYR A 205 -17.36 -4.33 7.57
N TRP A 206 -16.88 -4.81 8.72
CA TRP A 206 -15.59 -5.50 8.81
C TRP A 206 -15.60 -6.85 8.09
N LEU A 207 -16.75 -7.50 7.95
CA LEU A 207 -16.88 -8.77 7.25
C LEU A 207 -17.00 -8.60 5.74
N ASN A 208 -17.58 -7.49 5.28
CA ASN A 208 -17.81 -7.23 3.87
C ASN A 208 -16.50 -6.96 3.12
N SER A 209 -16.14 -7.82 2.15
CA SER A 209 -14.94 -7.64 1.32
C SER A 209 -15.10 -6.68 0.15
N ASP A 210 -16.30 -6.17 -0.12
CA ASP A 210 -16.53 -5.27 -1.22
C ASP A 210 -15.98 -3.87 -0.91
N ARG A 211 -15.01 -3.45 -1.74
CA ARG A 211 -14.26 -2.21 -1.59
C ARG A 211 -15.11 -0.96 -1.79
N PHE A 212 -16.24 -1.06 -2.49
CA PHE A 212 -17.12 0.08 -2.74
C PHE A 212 -17.65 0.68 -1.42
N TYR A 213 -17.87 -0.17 -0.42
CA TYR A 213 -18.43 0.23 0.87
C TYR A 213 -17.38 0.54 1.94
N TRP A 214 -16.10 0.44 1.61
CA TRP A 214 -15.03 0.69 2.57
C TRP A 214 -14.85 2.19 2.79
N LYS A 215 -14.57 2.57 4.05
CA LYS A 215 -14.20 3.95 4.37
C LYS A 215 -12.90 4.32 3.65
N SER A 216 -12.71 5.59 3.30
CA SER A 216 -11.52 6.06 2.57
C SER A 216 -10.19 5.72 3.28
N PHE A 217 -10.19 5.72 4.61
CA PHE A 217 -9.05 5.36 5.45
C PHE A 217 -9.14 3.93 6.02
N ASP A 218 -9.82 3.00 5.32
CA ASP A 218 -9.84 1.60 5.73
C ASP A 218 -8.39 1.07 5.86
N PRO A 219 -8.04 0.34 6.94
CA PRO A 219 -6.67 -0.10 7.17
C PRO A 219 -6.10 -0.98 6.06
N ILE A 220 -6.94 -1.71 5.31
CA ILE A 220 -6.50 -2.53 4.17
C ILE A 220 -6.04 -1.62 3.02
N ASN A 221 -6.78 -0.56 2.71
CA ASN A 221 -6.40 0.40 1.66
C ASN A 221 -5.06 1.07 2.00
N LEU A 222 -4.86 1.46 3.26
CA LEU A 222 -3.58 2.00 3.74
C LEU A 222 -2.45 0.96 3.65
N SER A 223 -2.73 -0.28 4.07
CA SER A 223 -1.79 -1.41 3.98
C SER A 223 -1.29 -1.63 2.56
N GLU A 224 -2.19 -1.67 1.58
CA GLU A 224 -1.87 -1.87 0.17
C GLU A 224 -1.11 -0.68 -0.42
N GLY A 225 -1.44 0.56 -0.01
CA GLY A 225 -0.70 1.75 -0.40
C GLY A 225 0.76 1.70 0.07
N PHE A 226 1.00 1.39 1.34
CA PHE A 226 2.36 1.23 1.87
C PHE A 226 3.09 0.05 1.22
N PHE A 227 2.39 -1.06 0.94
CA PHE A 227 2.94 -2.21 0.24
C PHE A 227 3.42 -1.83 -1.17
N ALA A 228 2.62 -1.07 -1.92
CA ALA A 228 2.94 -0.63 -3.26
C ALA A 228 4.19 0.27 -3.29
N ILE A 229 4.26 1.25 -2.38
CA ILE A 229 5.44 2.12 -2.24
C ILE A 229 6.67 1.28 -1.86
N GLY A 230 6.52 0.34 -0.93
CA GLY A 230 7.57 -0.59 -0.53
C GLY A 230 8.07 -1.44 -1.71
N ASN A 231 7.18 -1.94 -2.55
CA ASN A 231 7.54 -2.72 -3.74
C ASN A 231 8.38 -1.90 -4.72
N VAL A 232 7.98 -0.66 -5.01
CA VAL A 232 8.75 0.23 -5.90
C VAL A 232 10.18 0.43 -5.38
N ILE A 233 10.33 0.73 -4.09
CA ILE A 233 11.64 0.91 -3.47
C ILE A 233 12.44 -0.40 -3.47
N ALA A 234 11.79 -1.55 -3.26
CA ALA A 234 12.44 -2.85 -3.34
C ALA A 234 12.98 -3.12 -4.76
N PHE A 235 12.20 -2.88 -5.81
CA PHE A 235 12.73 -3.01 -7.17
C PHE A 235 13.88 -2.04 -7.44
N ALA A 236 13.76 -0.77 -7.01
CA ALA A 236 14.82 0.22 -7.17
C ALA A 236 16.14 -0.18 -6.46
N ARG A 237 16.05 -0.89 -5.33
CA ARG A 237 17.21 -1.38 -4.58
C ARG A 237 18.00 -2.46 -5.33
N LEU A 238 17.46 -3.08 -6.39
CA LEU A 238 18.26 -3.93 -7.29
C LEU A 238 19.41 -3.16 -7.95
N CYS A 239 19.26 -1.85 -8.13
CA CYS A 239 20.31 -0.99 -8.67
C CYS A 239 21.58 -1.02 -7.80
N TYR A 240 21.48 -1.28 -6.49
CA TYR A 240 22.66 -1.36 -5.60
C TYR A 240 23.60 -2.53 -5.93
N PHE A 241 23.16 -3.47 -6.75
CA PHE A 241 23.98 -4.57 -7.26
C PHE A 241 24.60 -4.27 -8.63
N LEU A 242 24.22 -3.19 -9.31
CA LEU A 242 24.85 -2.80 -10.58
C LEU A 242 26.36 -2.46 -10.49
N PRO A 243 26.93 -1.99 -9.36
CA PRO A 243 28.37 -1.69 -9.26
C PRO A 243 29.26 -2.93 -9.39
N ILE A 244 28.70 -4.12 -9.17
CA ILE A 244 29.44 -5.38 -9.27
C ILE A 244 29.87 -5.64 -10.71
N SER A 245 29.04 -5.22 -11.68
CA SER A 245 29.32 -5.50 -13.08
C SER A 245 30.33 -4.49 -13.61
N GLN A 246 31.31 -5.00 -14.36
CA GLN A 246 32.36 -4.17 -14.95
C GLN A 246 31.80 -3.13 -15.93
N GLN A 247 30.66 -3.41 -16.57
CA GLN A 247 30.04 -2.54 -17.57
C GLN A 247 29.07 -1.53 -16.95
N LEU A 248 28.23 -1.93 -16.00
CA LEU A 248 27.17 -1.07 -15.44
C LEU A 248 27.65 -0.25 -14.24
N GLY A 249 28.73 -0.65 -13.57
CA GLY A 249 29.24 0.08 -12.40
C GLY A 249 29.67 1.51 -12.68
N PRO A 250 30.51 1.79 -13.71
CA PRO A 250 30.84 3.16 -14.08
C PRO A 250 29.62 4.00 -14.44
N LEU A 251 28.62 3.40 -15.11
CA LEU A 251 27.38 4.06 -15.49
C LEU A 251 26.57 4.50 -14.26
N GLU A 252 26.41 3.64 -13.25
CA GLU A 252 25.71 4.01 -12.02
C GLU A 252 26.42 5.13 -11.25
N ILE A 253 27.76 5.10 -11.18
CA ILE A 253 28.52 6.16 -10.53
C ILE A 253 28.30 7.50 -11.25
N THR A 254 28.26 7.50 -12.59
CA THR A 254 27.94 8.71 -13.35
C THR A 254 26.51 9.18 -13.09
N LEU A 255 25.54 8.26 -13.02
CA LEU A 255 24.15 8.57 -12.68
C LEU A 255 24.05 9.23 -11.30
N GLY A 256 24.73 8.68 -10.28
CA GLY A 256 24.75 9.23 -8.92
C GLY A 256 25.29 10.66 -8.87
N LYS A 257 26.30 10.99 -9.68
CA LYS A 257 26.83 12.36 -9.77
C LYS A 257 25.85 13.31 -10.45
N MET A 258 25.19 12.88 -11.52
CA MET A 258 24.20 13.70 -12.25
C MET A 258 22.95 14.01 -11.41
N ILE A 259 22.54 13.11 -10.52
CA ILE A 259 21.39 13.33 -9.62
C ILE A 259 21.55 14.62 -8.80
N ASN A 260 22.76 14.92 -8.32
CA ASN A 260 23.00 16.15 -7.56
C ASN A 260 22.81 17.42 -8.39
N ASP A 261 23.10 17.37 -9.69
CA ASP A 261 22.85 18.50 -10.59
C ASP A 261 21.36 18.59 -10.93
N ILE A 262 20.69 17.45 -11.17
CA ILE A 262 19.23 17.39 -11.37
C ILE A 262 18.49 18.03 -10.18
N PHE A 263 18.90 17.75 -8.94
CA PHE A 263 18.29 18.38 -7.76
C PHE A 263 18.38 19.91 -7.79
N LYS A 264 19.51 20.48 -8.23
CA LYS A 264 19.65 21.94 -8.38
C LYS A 264 18.67 22.49 -9.42
N PHE A 265 18.50 21.81 -10.55
CA PHE A 265 17.53 22.19 -11.58
C PHE A 265 16.08 22.09 -11.08
N ILE A 266 15.75 21.04 -10.32
CA ILE A 266 14.42 20.86 -9.72
C ILE A 266 14.09 22.02 -8.76
N CYS A 267 15.05 22.50 -7.96
CA CYS A 267 14.82 23.66 -7.08
C CYS A 267 14.40 24.91 -7.86
N ILE A 268 15.08 25.21 -8.98
CA ILE A 268 14.72 26.33 -9.85
C ILE A 268 13.35 26.09 -10.50
N PHE A 269 13.11 24.87 -10.98
CA PHE A 269 11.84 24.49 -11.58
C PHE A 269 10.66 24.65 -10.62
N ILE A 270 10.79 24.27 -9.34
CA ILE A 270 9.73 24.40 -8.33
C ILE A 270 9.35 25.87 -8.12
N ILE A 271 10.34 26.79 -8.10
CA ILE A 271 10.07 28.22 -7.94
C ILE A 271 9.22 28.74 -9.11
N VAL A 272 9.61 28.42 -10.34
CA VAL A 272 8.88 28.81 -11.56
C VAL A 272 7.51 28.13 -11.59
N PHE A 273 7.44 26.84 -11.31
CA PHE A 273 6.18 26.08 -11.32
C PHE A 273 5.18 26.65 -10.30
N THR A 274 5.64 27.01 -9.10
CA THR A 274 4.77 27.57 -8.05
C THR A 274 4.29 28.98 -8.40
N SER A 275 5.11 29.82 -9.04
CA SER A 275 4.67 31.15 -9.47
C SER A 275 3.57 31.06 -10.54
N PHE A 276 3.71 30.15 -11.51
CA PHE A 276 2.66 29.85 -12.47
C PHE A 276 1.42 29.27 -11.82
N LEU A 277 1.55 28.32 -10.88
CA LEU A 277 0.44 27.74 -10.15
C LEU A 277 -0.39 28.82 -9.42
N PHE A 278 0.28 29.72 -8.71
CA PHE A 278 -0.38 30.83 -8.01
C PHE A 278 -1.04 31.82 -8.98
N SER A 279 -0.33 32.17 -10.07
CA SER A 279 -0.85 33.07 -11.09
C SER A 279 -2.11 32.52 -11.78
N LEU A 280 -2.09 31.24 -12.18
CA LEU A 280 -3.24 30.59 -12.81
C LEU A 280 -4.38 30.38 -11.82
N ASN A 281 -4.09 30.01 -10.57
CA ASN A 281 -5.13 29.90 -9.54
C ASN A 281 -5.84 31.25 -9.36
N ASN A 282 -5.11 32.36 -9.28
CA ASN A 282 -5.73 33.69 -9.15
C ASN A 282 -6.53 34.10 -10.38
N LEU A 283 -6.06 33.75 -11.59
CA LEU A 283 -6.79 34.04 -12.83
C LEU A 283 -8.10 33.25 -12.91
N TYR A 284 -8.07 31.95 -12.56
CA TYR A 284 -9.21 31.06 -12.69
C TYR A 284 -10.10 30.97 -11.44
N LEU A 285 -9.72 31.60 -10.33
CA LEU A 285 -10.45 31.56 -9.06
C LEU A 285 -11.93 31.94 -9.22
N TYR A 286 -12.19 33.00 -9.99
CA TYR A 286 -13.54 33.54 -10.19
C TYR A 286 -14.42 32.68 -11.10
N TYR A 287 -13.86 31.69 -11.80
CA TYR A 287 -14.62 30.72 -12.58
C TYR A 287 -15.14 29.55 -11.73
N ASN A 288 -14.72 29.44 -10.46
CA ASN A 288 -15.35 28.51 -9.53
C ASN A 288 -16.80 28.96 -9.25
N THR A 289 -17.76 28.05 -9.49
CA THR A 289 -19.19 28.31 -9.31
C THR A 289 -19.58 28.85 -7.94
N GLU A 290 -18.90 28.44 -6.87
CA GLU A 290 -19.20 28.89 -5.51
C GLU A 290 -18.76 30.35 -5.26
N ILE A 291 -17.61 30.72 -5.79
CA ILE A 291 -17.05 32.07 -5.66
C ILE A 291 -17.82 33.02 -6.58
N ARG A 292 -18.08 32.57 -7.81
CA ARG A 292 -18.87 33.29 -8.81
C ARG A 292 -20.24 33.71 -8.27
N LYS A 293 -20.98 32.80 -7.64
CA LYS A 293 -22.29 33.08 -7.01
C LYS A 293 -22.25 34.11 -5.87
N LYS A 294 -21.10 34.31 -5.22
CA LYS A 294 -20.93 35.29 -4.13
C LYS A 294 -20.56 36.68 -4.64
N VAL A 295 -19.91 36.76 -5.81
CA VAL A 295 -19.36 38.02 -6.37
C VAL A 295 -20.26 38.59 -7.46
N GLU A 296 -20.89 37.74 -8.28
CA GLU A 296 -21.80 38.19 -9.32
C GLU A 296 -23.11 38.68 -8.70
N VAL A 297 -23.52 39.89 -9.09
CA VAL A 297 -24.81 40.47 -8.68
C VAL A 297 -25.92 39.67 -9.35
N SER A 298 -26.75 38.99 -8.56
CA SER A 298 -27.97 38.34 -9.02
C SER A 298 -29.05 39.39 -9.33
N ALA A 299 -28.85 40.18 -10.38
CA ALA A 299 -29.89 41.05 -10.92
C ALA A 299 -30.84 40.19 -11.81
N PRO A 300 -32.17 40.40 -11.75
CA PRO A 300 -33.08 39.77 -12.70
C PRO A 300 -32.71 40.20 -14.12
N TYR A 301 -32.51 39.20 -14.97
CA TYR A 301 -32.04 39.36 -16.34
C TYR A 301 -33.20 39.87 -17.22
N ASN A 302 -33.24 41.16 -17.55
CA ASN A 302 -34.15 41.69 -18.57
C ASN A 302 -33.50 41.48 -19.95
N HIS A 303 -34.04 40.54 -20.72
CA HIS A 303 -33.53 40.14 -22.04
C HIS A 303 -33.53 41.25 -23.11
N GLU A 304 -34.12 42.42 -22.84
CA GLU A 304 -34.28 43.48 -23.83
C GLU A 304 -33.05 44.39 -23.99
N GLU A 305 -32.13 44.47 -23.00
CA GLU A 305 -30.99 45.41 -23.03
C GLU A 305 -29.72 44.86 -23.75
N GLU A 306 -29.55 43.54 -23.91
CA GLU A 306 -28.35 42.95 -24.54
C GLU A 306 -28.46 42.74 -26.05
N ALA A 307 -29.65 42.86 -26.63
CA ALA A 307 -29.87 42.64 -28.06
C ALA A 307 -29.18 43.70 -28.95
N GLU A 308 -28.86 44.87 -28.40
CA GLU A 308 -28.22 45.95 -29.17
C GLU A 308 -26.69 45.80 -29.30
N ASN A 309 -25.98 45.12 -28.37
CA ASN A 309 -24.53 44.91 -28.47
C ASN A 309 -24.04 43.68 -27.65
N PRO A 310 -24.01 42.47 -28.23
CA PRO A 310 -23.67 41.23 -27.51
C PRO A 310 -22.20 41.09 -27.09
N PHE A 311 -21.34 42.04 -27.50
CA PHE A 311 -19.91 42.02 -27.21
C PHE A 311 -19.47 43.07 -26.18
N LEU A 312 -20.36 43.98 -25.76
CA LEU A 312 -20.03 44.97 -24.75
C LEU A 312 -20.22 44.38 -23.35
N THR A 313 -19.21 44.51 -22.51
CA THR A 313 -19.35 44.20 -21.09
C THR A 313 -20.17 45.29 -20.40
N LYS A 314 -20.91 44.95 -19.34
CA LYS A 314 -21.68 45.93 -18.56
C LYS A 314 -20.81 47.06 -17.98
N ALA A 315 -19.52 46.81 -17.77
CA ALA A 315 -18.57 47.84 -17.37
C ALA A 315 -18.33 48.87 -18.48
N GLU A 316 -18.18 48.44 -19.73
CA GLU A 316 -18.02 49.34 -20.89
C GLU A 316 -19.30 50.15 -21.16
N LEU A 317 -20.48 49.58 -20.91
CA LEU A 317 -21.76 50.31 -20.99
C LEU A 317 -21.91 51.36 -19.87
N GLY A 318 -21.46 51.05 -18.66
CA GLY A 318 -21.62 51.92 -17.49
C GLY A 318 -20.61 53.06 -17.40
N PHE A 319 -19.40 52.87 -17.93
CA PHE A 319 -18.32 53.86 -17.83
C PHE A 319 -17.95 54.51 -19.17
N GLY A 320 -18.54 54.06 -20.28
CA GLY A 320 -18.13 54.44 -21.62
C GLY A 320 -16.80 53.78 -22.01
N SER A 321 -16.59 53.58 -23.32
CA SER A 321 -15.33 53.07 -23.89
C SER A 321 -14.17 54.05 -23.74
#